data_AF-A0A6B0VR01-F1
#
_entry.id   AF-A0A6B0VR01-F1
#
_cell.length_a   1.000
_cell.length_b   1.000
_cell.length_c   1.000
_cell.angle_alpha   90.00
_cell.angle_beta   90.00
_cell.angle_gamma   90.00
#
_symmetry.space_group_name_H-M   'P 1'
#
loop_
_entity.id
_entity.type
_entity.pdbx_description
1 polymer ?
#
loop_
_entity_poly.entity_id
_entity_poly.type
_entity_poly.pdbx_seq_one_letter_code
_entity_poly.pdbx_strand_id
1 'polypeptide(L)'
;MPYADLHVHTTRSDGSLDLEMVPDAARRAGVEVVAVTDHDRAQPFDAPVVEQDGVTIVSGIELRVETPGGERVDLLGYGVDPTPDLEGVLEYIQTDRIERGQAIVDCVEARLDVDLGVTVTDGFGRPHVARAIDAHPDLEYDYEDAFDRLIGSGDPCFVARDVPSFERGLAALTASCRLVSLAHPLRYRDPEQALALTAEPTLEGVELQYPYNRNDDLDRSVVERAIEEHNLVATGGSDAHGEELGGAGLSRREYEQLALTT
;
A
#
# COMPACT_ATOMS: atom_id res chain seq x y z
N MET A 1 -9.47 -5.18 21.20
CA MET A 1 -8.75 -5.67 20.01
C MET A 1 -9.78 -5.78 18.90
N PRO A 2 -9.43 -5.35 17.68
CA PRO A 2 -10.34 -5.46 16.54
C PRO A 2 -10.62 -6.92 16.22
N TYR A 3 -11.77 -7.17 15.61
CA TYR A 3 -12.14 -8.47 15.06
C TYR A 3 -11.45 -8.71 13.70
N ALA A 4 -11.37 -7.65 12.89
CA ALA A 4 -10.77 -7.69 11.56
C ALA A 4 -9.70 -6.60 11.42
N ASP A 5 -8.55 -6.94 10.85
CA ASP A 5 -7.51 -5.99 10.44
C ASP A 5 -7.40 -6.02 8.91
N LEU A 6 -7.89 -4.96 8.26
CA LEU A 6 -8.05 -4.96 6.80
C LEU A 6 -6.93 -4.20 6.07
N HIS A 7 -5.78 -3.95 6.71
CA HIS A 7 -4.68 -3.27 6.04
C HIS A 7 -3.35 -3.81 6.59
N VAL A 8 -2.81 -4.82 5.91
CA VAL A 8 -1.62 -5.57 6.34
C VAL A 8 -0.69 -5.85 5.17
N HIS A 9 0.59 -5.58 5.37
CA HIS A 9 1.68 -5.80 4.42
C HIS A 9 2.54 -6.98 4.82
N THR A 10 3.04 -7.70 3.81
CA THR A 10 3.88 -8.88 3.96
C THR A 10 5.23 -8.67 3.27
N THR A 11 6.07 -9.69 3.31
CA THR A 11 7.34 -9.72 2.56
C THR A 11 7.15 -9.69 1.04
N ARG A 12 5.91 -9.68 0.54
CA ARG A 12 5.63 -9.50 -0.90
C ARG A 12 5.76 -8.04 -1.32
N SER A 13 5.46 -7.04 -0.48
CA SER A 13 5.85 -5.65 -0.72
C SER A 13 7.01 -5.20 0.18
N ASP A 14 6.71 -4.53 1.27
CA ASP A 14 7.62 -3.82 2.17
C ASP A 14 7.35 -4.14 3.64
N GLY A 15 6.49 -5.13 3.91
CA GLY A 15 6.35 -5.76 5.21
C GLY A 15 7.49 -6.74 5.52
N SER A 16 7.55 -7.16 6.78
CA SER A 16 8.51 -8.14 7.29
C SER A 16 7.86 -9.47 7.70
N LEU A 17 6.52 -9.52 7.73
CA LEU A 17 5.75 -10.72 8.00
C LEU A 17 5.65 -11.56 6.72
N ASP A 18 6.09 -12.83 6.76
CA ASP A 18 5.87 -13.74 5.65
C ASP A 18 4.38 -14.03 5.45
N LEU A 19 3.92 -14.08 4.19
CA LEU A 19 2.50 -14.30 3.85
C LEU A 19 1.93 -15.54 4.55
N GLU A 20 2.71 -16.62 4.57
CA GLU A 20 2.35 -17.90 5.19
C GLU A 20 2.28 -17.83 6.73
N MET A 21 2.83 -16.79 7.36
CA MET A 21 2.80 -16.55 8.80
C MET A 21 1.65 -15.65 9.25
N VAL A 22 0.83 -15.14 8.31
CA VAL A 22 -0.33 -14.28 8.61
C VAL A 22 -1.33 -14.93 9.58
N PRO A 23 -1.74 -16.21 9.42
CA PRO A 23 -2.65 -16.86 10.38
C PRO A 23 -2.08 -16.92 11.80
N ASP A 24 -0.79 -17.18 11.93
CA ASP A 24 -0.11 -17.24 13.22
C ASP A 24 -0.08 -15.86 13.90
N ALA A 25 0.23 -14.80 13.14
CA ALA A 25 0.22 -13.43 13.63
C ALA A 25 -1.19 -12.99 14.06
N ALA A 26 -2.21 -13.29 13.25
CA ALA A 26 -3.60 -12.98 13.56
C ALA A 26 -4.08 -13.66 14.85
N ARG A 27 -3.78 -14.96 15.03
CA ARG A 27 -4.10 -15.70 16.26
C ARG A 27 -3.42 -15.13 17.49
N ARG A 28 -2.15 -14.71 17.39
CA ARG A 28 -1.45 -14.03 18.51
C ARG A 28 -2.10 -12.69 18.86
N ALA A 29 -2.57 -11.96 17.86
CA ALA A 29 -3.27 -10.68 18.03
C ALA A 29 -4.74 -10.81 18.44
N GLY A 30 -5.32 -12.02 18.39
CA GLY A 30 -6.75 -12.25 18.62
C GLY A 30 -7.65 -11.65 17.54
N VAL A 31 -7.13 -11.55 16.31
CA VAL A 31 -7.83 -11.11 15.11
C VAL A 31 -8.33 -12.34 14.35
N GLU A 32 -9.56 -12.28 13.87
CA GLU A 32 -10.25 -13.41 13.20
C GLU A 32 -10.26 -13.24 11.68
N VAL A 33 -10.10 -12.00 11.19
CA VAL A 33 -10.04 -11.69 9.77
C VAL A 33 -8.87 -10.77 9.45
N VAL A 34 -8.08 -11.12 8.43
CA VAL A 34 -7.00 -10.27 7.92
C VAL A 34 -7.18 -10.02 6.44
N ALA A 35 -7.07 -8.77 5.97
CA ALA A 35 -6.86 -8.51 4.55
C ALA A 35 -5.36 -8.28 4.30
N VAL A 36 -4.79 -9.05 3.37
CA VAL A 36 -3.40 -8.88 2.94
C VAL A 36 -3.40 -7.94 1.75
N THR A 37 -2.83 -6.74 1.92
CA THR A 37 -2.96 -5.60 1.00
C THR A 37 -1.60 -5.08 0.55
N ASP A 38 -0.66 -5.97 0.22
CA ASP A 38 0.67 -5.57 -0.24
C ASP A 38 0.61 -4.53 -1.37
N HIS A 39 1.55 -3.58 -1.35
CA HIS A 39 1.66 -2.55 -2.36
C HIS A 39 1.84 -3.12 -3.78
N ASP A 40 0.91 -2.76 -4.66
CA ASP A 40 0.95 -3.03 -6.10
C ASP A 40 1.15 -4.51 -6.46
N ARG A 41 0.65 -5.42 -5.62
CA ARG A 41 0.73 -6.86 -5.86
C ARG A 41 -0.58 -7.54 -5.49
N ALA A 42 -1.07 -8.37 -6.41
CA ALA A 42 -2.11 -9.33 -6.10
C ALA A 42 -1.56 -10.49 -5.26
N GLN A 43 -2.43 -11.06 -4.42
CA GLN A 43 -2.07 -12.18 -3.56
C GLN A 43 -2.22 -13.52 -4.29
N PRO A 44 -1.36 -14.51 -3.99
CA PRO A 44 -1.36 -15.81 -4.66
C PRO A 44 -2.40 -16.75 -4.04
N PHE A 45 -3.60 -16.23 -3.76
CA PHE A 45 -4.71 -17.02 -3.21
C PHE A 45 -5.60 -17.54 -4.33
N ASP A 46 -6.15 -18.74 -4.15
CA ASP A 46 -7.03 -19.38 -5.14
C ASP A 46 -8.46 -18.79 -5.16
N ALA A 47 -8.79 -17.91 -4.20
CA ALA A 47 -10.08 -17.25 -4.09
C ALA A 47 -9.95 -15.85 -3.47
N PRO A 48 -10.92 -14.95 -3.70
CA PRO A 48 -10.98 -13.62 -3.08
C PRO A 48 -10.95 -13.63 -1.55
N VAL A 49 -11.47 -14.69 -0.93
CA VAL A 49 -11.49 -14.90 0.52
C VAL A 49 -11.19 -16.37 0.76
N VAL A 50 -10.25 -16.66 1.66
CA VAL A 50 -9.82 -18.02 2.01
C VAL A 50 -9.82 -18.21 3.52
N GLU A 51 -9.93 -19.45 3.97
CA GLU A 51 -9.75 -19.82 5.37
C GLU A 51 -8.42 -20.53 5.54
N GLN A 52 -7.55 -20.04 6.43
CA GLN A 52 -6.27 -20.66 6.75
C GLN A 52 -6.06 -20.71 8.26
N ASP A 53 -5.86 -21.91 8.80
CA ASP A 53 -5.64 -22.16 10.23
C ASP A 53 -6.61 -21.47 11.19
N GLY A 54 -7.89 -21.39 10.78
CA GLY A 54 -8.98 -20.78 11.55
C GLY A 54 -9.04 -19.26 11.48
N VAL A 55 -8.34 -18.64 10.51
CA VAL A 55 -8.37 -17.21 10.23
C VAL A 55 -8.93 -17.01 8.82
N THR A 56 -9.88 -16.09 8.67
CA THR A 56 -10.34 -15.65 7.36
C THR A 56 -9.30 -14.69 6.78
N ILE A 57 -8.76 -15.00 5.60
CA ILE A 57 -7.87 -14.11 4.86
C ILE A 57 -8.59 -13.57 3.64
N VAL A 58 -8.69 -12.25 3.54
CA VAL A 58 -9.18 -11.54 2.36
C VAL A 58 -8.00 -11.25 1.45
N SER A 59 -8.07 -11.71 0.20
CA SER A 59 -7.15 -11.33 -0.85
C SER A 59 -7.32 -9.85 -1.13
N GLY A 60 -6.34 -9.02 -0.78
CA GLY A 60 -6.40 -7.58 -0.94
C GLY A 60 -5.24 -7.05 -1.79
N ILE A 61 -5.27 -5.74 -2.02
CA ILE A 61 -4.19 -5.00 -2.66
C ILE A 61 -4.24 -3.55 -2.21
N GLU A 62 -3.08 -2.94 -2.01
CA GLU A 62 -2.97 -1.48 -1.91
C GLU A 62 -2.33 -0.94 -3.20
N LEU A 63 -3.11 -0.18 -3.98
CA LEU A 63 -2.68 0.37 -5.25
C LEU A 63 -2.42 1.87 -5.12
N ARG A 64 -1.19 2.29 -5.39
CA ARG A 64 -0.87 3.71 -5.46
C ARG A 64 -1.36 4.32 -6.77
N VAL A 65 -2.07 5.44 -6.69
CA VAL A 65 -2.59 6.19 -7.83
C VAL A 65 -2.24 7.68 -7.74
N GLU A 66 -2.20 8.36 -8.87
CA GLU A 66 -2.05 9.82 -8.93
C GLU A 66 -3.40 10.50 -9.18
N THR A 67 -3.76 11.45 -8.34
CA THR A 67 -5.00 12.23 -8.46
C THR A 67 -4.88 13.25 -9.58
N PRO A 68 -5.98 13.79 -10.11
CA PRO A 68 -5.94 14.92 -11.05
C PRO A 68 -5.20 16.16 -10.53
N GLY A 69 -5.09 16.31 -9.20
CA GLY A 69 -4.33 17.37 -8.55
C GLY A 69 -2.82 17.09 -8.41
N GLY A 70 -2.36 15.91 -8.82
CA GLY A 70 -0.96 15.47 -8.76
C GLY A 70 -0.52 14.94 -7.39
N GLU A 71 -1.41 14.87 -6.41
CA GLU A 71 -1.14 14.14 -5.16
C GLU A 71 -1.23 12.63 -5.43
N ARG A 72 -0.45 11.84 -4.68
CA ARG A 72 -0.47 10.39 -4.78
C ARG A 72 -1.14 9.81 -3.55
N VAL A 73 -2.21 9.08 -3.80
CA VAL A 73 -3.01 8.42 -2.77
C VAL A 73 -3.02 6.93 -3.02
N ASP A 74 -3.41 6.16 -2.01
CA ASP A 74 -3.48 4.72 -2.06
C ASP A 74 -4.95 4.26 -1.99
N LEU A 75 -5.30 3.32 -2.86
CA LEU A 75 -6.61 2.66 -2.90
C LEU A 75 -6.45 1.22 -2.41
N LEU A 76 -7.29 0.81 -1.47
CA LEU A 76 -7.40 -0.55 -0.99
C LEU A 76 -8.46 -1.29 -1.81
N GLY A 77 -8.08 -2.38 -2.47
CA GLY A 77 -8.98 -3.34 -3.07
C GLY A 77 -9.14 -4.55 -2.17
N TYR A 78 -10.36 -5.01 -1.94
CA TYR A 78 -10.66 -6.18 -1.11
C TYR A 78 -11.38 -7.27 -1.89
N GLY A 79 -11.00 -8.52 -1.64
CA GLY A 79 -11.56 -9.67 -2.34
C GLY A 79 -11.14 -9.66 -3.80
N VAL A 80 -9.83 -9.61 -4.07
CA VAL A 80 -9.26 -9.57 -5.41
C VAL A 80 -9.54 -10.88 -6.17
N ASP A 81 -10.19 -10.75 -7.32
CA ASP A 81 -10.33 -11.73 -8.39
C ASP A 81 -9.64 -11.16 -9.64
N PRO A 82 -8.41 -11.62 -9.99
CA PRO A 82 -7.59 -10.99 -11.02
C PRO A 82 -8.29 -10.86 -12.38
N THR A 83 -8.18 -9.67 -12.98
CA THR A 83 -8.64 -9.39 -14.34
C THR A 83 -7.48 -8.92 -15.22
N PRO A 84 -7.59 -9.05 -16.56
CA PRO A 84 -6.57 -8.54 -17.47
C PRO A 84 -6.27 -7.04 -17.30
N ASP A 85 -7.26 -6.24 -16.90
CA ASP A 85 -7.09 -4.80 -16.68
C ASP A 85 -6.23 -4.52 -15.43
N LEU A 86 -6.49 -5.23 -14.33
CA LEU A 86 -5.65 -5.15 -13.14
C LEU A 86 -4.25 -5.68 -13.43
N GLU A 87 -4.12 -6.83 -14.09
CA GLU A 87 -2.83 -7.40 -14.49
C GLU A 87 -2.01 -6.42 -15.32
N GLY A 88 -2.63 -5.73 -16.29
CA GLY A 88 -1.96 -4.72 -17.10
C GLY A 88 -1.56 -3.45 -16.34
N VAL A 89 -2.31 -3.07 -15.28
CA VAL A 89 -1.90 -2.00 -14.36
C VAL A 89 -0.70 -2.43 -13.52
N LEU A 90 -0.71 -3.66 -13.01
CA LEU A 90 0.39 -4.19 -12.20
C LEU A 90 1.66 -4.37 -13.03
N GLU A 91 1.56 -4.90 -14.25
CA GLU A 91 2.70 -5.03 -15.17
C GLU A 91 3.33 -3.67 -15.50
N TYR A 92 2.49 -2.66 -15.77
CA TYR A 92 2.94 -1.29 -15.98
C TYR A 92 3.73 -0.75 -14.77
N ILE A 93 3.22 -0.97 -13.55
CA ILE A 93 3.90 -0.55 -12.32
C ILE A 93 5.23 -1.29 -12.11
N GLN A 94 5.27 -2.61 -12.32
CA GLN A 94 6.50 -3.38 -12.13
C GLN A 94 7.55 -2.98 -13.17
N THR A 95 7.13 -2.69 -14.41
CA THR A 95 8.00 -2.16 -15.46
C THR A 95 8.58 -0.81 -15.05
N ASP A 96 7.76 0.15 -14.58
CA ASP A 96 8.25 1.43 -14.06
C ASP A 96 9.26 1.23 -12.92
N ARG A 97 8.98 0.32 -11.97
CA ARG A 97 9.90 0.06 -10.84
C ARG A 97 11.28 -0.39 -11.31
N ILE A 98 11.35 -1.23 -12.34
CA ILE A 98 12.62 -1.68 -12.93
C ILE A 98 13.31 -0.53 -13.67
N GLU A 99 12.60 0.13 -14.59
CA GLU A 99 13.16 1.23 -15.41
C GLU A 99 13.66 2.38 -14.52
N ARG A 100 12.85 2.78 -13.55
CA ARG A 100 13.19 3.77 -12.54
C ARG A 100 14.36 3.32 -11.67
N GLY A 101 14.37 2.07 -11.22
CA GLY A 101 15.45 1.49 -10.44
C GLY A 101 16.78 1.62 -11.18
N GLN A 102 16.78 1.25 -12.46
CA GLN A 102 17.95 1.37 -13.33
C GLN A 102 18.37 2.83 -13.51
N ALA A 103 17.44 3.74 -13.78
CA ALA A 103 17.75 5.16 -13.95
C ALA A 103 18.38 5.79 -12.71
N ILE A 104 17.97 5.37 -11.50
CA ILE A 104 18.57 5.82 -10.24
C ILE A 104 19.98 5.28 -10.10
N VAL A 105 20.19 3.99 -10.36
CA VAL A 105 21.52 3.34 -10.31
C VAL A 105 22.47 4.02 -11.28
N ASP A 106 22.07 4.16 -12.55
CA ASP A 106 22.87 4.81 -13.60
C ASP A 106 23.27 6.24 -13.22
N CYS A 107 22.34 7.00 -12.63
CA CYS A 107 22.62 8.34 -12.15
C CYS A 107 23.66 8.35 -11.03
N VAL A 108 23.51 7.45 -10.04
CA VAL A 108 24.42 7.39 -8.90
C VAL A 108 25.82 6.96 -9.35
N GLU A 109 25.91 5.91 -10.16
CA GLU A 109 27.17 5.39 -10.71
C GLU A 109 27.90 6.45 -11.53
N ALA A 110 27.19 7.15 -12.42
CA ALA A 110 27.77 8.23 -13.21
C ALA A 110 28.19 9.43 -12.37
N ARG A 111 27.47 9.72 -11.28
CA ARG A 111 27.74 10.87 -10.39
C ARG A 111 28.92 10.62 -9.46
N LEU A 112 29.06 9.39 -8.97
CA LEU A 112 30.09 9.03 -8.00
C LEU A 112 31.30 8.34 -8.65
N ASP A 113 31.22 8.03 -9.95
CA ASP A 113 32.24 7.30 -10.72
C ASP A 113 32.55 5.93 -10.11
N VAL A 114 31.50 5.15 -9.85
CA VAL A 114 31.53 3.81 -9.23
C VAL A 114 30.63 2.83 -9.98
N ASP A 115 30.79 1.54 -9.68
CA ASP A 115 29.87 0.45 -10.07
C ASP A 115 29.25 -0.09 -8.77
N LEU A 116 27.95 0.06 -8.60
CA LEU A 116 27.25 -0.40 -7.40
C LEU A 116 27.08 -1.92 -7.39
N GLY A 117 27.28 -2.61 -8.53
CA GLY A 117 27.19 -4.06 -8.64
C GLY A 117 25.79 -4.62 -8.34
N VAL A 118 24.75 -3.78 -8.49
CA VAL A 118 23.36 -4.15 -8.21
C VAL A 118 22.66 -4.65 -9.46
N THR A 119 21.82 -5.67 -9.29
CA THR A 119 20.88 -6.10 -10.34
C THR A 119 19.49 -5.58 -10.00
N VAL A 120 18.90 -4.81 -10.91
CA VAL A 120 17.55 -4.28 -10.77
C VAL A 120 16.55 -5.34 -11.22
N THR A 121 15.64 -5.73 -10.32
CA THR A 121 14.60 -6.75 -10.54
C THR A 121 13.26 -6.32 -9.94
N ASP A 122 12.24 -7.17 -10.03
CA ASP A 122 10.96 -6.96 -9.33
C ASP A 122 11.18 -6.66 -7.83
N GLY A 123 10.44 -5.68 -7.31
CA GLY A 123 10.58 -5.22 -5.92
C GLY A 123 11.79 -4.31 -5.67
N PHE A 124 12.64 -4.05 -6.67
CA PHE A 124 13.75 -3.11 -6.53
C PHE A 124 13.24 -1.68 -6.29
N GLY A 125 14.01 -0.91 -5.53
CA GLY A 125 13.61 0.42 -5.08
C GLY A 125 14.74 1.16 -4.38
N ARG A 126 14.49 2.40 -3.99
CA ARG A 126 15.50 3.27 -3.35
C ARG A 126 16.20 2.66 -2.12
N PRO A 127 15.52 1.91 -1.22
CA PRO A 127 16.19 1.23 -0.12
C PRO A 127 17.30 0.27 -0.57
N HIS A 128 17.12 -0.39 -1.73
CA HIS A 128 18.14 -1.28 -2.30
C HIS A 128 19.36 -0.50 -2.78
N VAL A 129 19.14 0.65 -3.43
CA VAL A 129 20.21 1.56 -3.85
C VAL A 129 20.97 2.12 -2.64
N ALA A 130 20.27 2.58 -1.61
CA ALA A 130 20.89 3.09 -0.38
C ALA A 130 21.76 2.04 0.31
N ARG A 131 21.30 0.79 0.41
CA ARG A 131 22.11 -0.32 0.95
C ARG A 131 23.35 -0.61 0.11
N ALA A 132 23.23 -0.52 -1.22
CA ALA A 132 24.37 -0.74 -2.10
C ALA A 132 25.41 0.37 -1.98
N ILE A 133 24.97 1.63 -1.85
CA ILE A 133 25.83 2.79 -1.59
C ILE A 133 26.57 2.60 -0.24
N ASP A 134 25.82 2.31 0.83
CA ASP A 134 26.36 2.10 2.20
C ASP A 134 27.36 0.95 2.28
N ALA A 135 27.11 -0.13 1.52
CA ALA A 135 28.01 -1.28 1.47
C ALA A 135 29.23 -1.09 0.54
N HIS A 136 29.30 -0.02 -0.28
CA HIS A 136 30.34 0.14 -1.28
C HIS A 136 31.66 0.61 -0.63
N PRO A 137 32.78 -0.10 -0.82
CA PRO A 137 34.01 0.13 -0.06
C PRO A 137 34.67 1.48 -0.30
N ASP A 138 34.42 2.08 -1.46
CA ASP A 138 35.02 3.36 -1.89
C ASP A 138 34.10 4.58 -1.68
N LEU A 139 32.90 4.39 -1.11
CA LEU A 139 31.95 5.47 -0.87
C LEU A 139 31.89 5.85 0.61
N GLU A 140 31.96 7.15 0.89
CA GLU A 140 31.76 7.72 2.24
C GLU A 140 30.32 8.20 2.40
N TYR A 141 29.36 7.27 2.24
CA TYR A 141 27.93 7.50 2.42
C TYR A 141 27.36 6.37 3.25
N ASP A 142 26.61 6.67 4.30
CA ASP A 142 25.76 5.68 4.94
C ASP A 142 24.36 5.62 4.26
N TYR A 143 23.51 4.71 4.75
CA TYR A 143 22.15 4.55 4.24
C TYR A 143 21.33 5.84 4.30
N GLU A 144 21.46 6.64 5.36
CA GLU A 144 20.73 7.90 5.54
C GLU A 144 21.28 8.98 4.60
N ASP A 145 22.60 9.12 4.51
CA ASP A 145 23.30 10.02 3.59
C ASP A 145 22.88 9.79 2.13
N ALA A 146 22.67 8.53 1.72
CA ALA A 146 22.17 8.22 0.39
C ALA A 146 20.80 8.87 0.14
N PHE A 147 19.87 8.76 1.08
CA PHE A 147 18.56 9.38 0.99
C PHE A 147 18.63 10.90 1.08
N ASP A 148 19.48 11.47 1.92
CA ASP A 148 19.50 12.91 2.15
C ASP A 148 20.24 13.71 1.07
N ARG A 149 21.02 13.03 0.21
CA ARG A 149 21.96 13.71 -0.69
C ARG A 149 21.94 13.24 -2.14
N LEU A 150 21.39 12.06 -2.42
CA LEU A 150 21.45 11.44 -3.75
C LEU A 150 20.08 11.03 -4.28
N ILE A 151 19.30 10.27 -3.52
CA ILE A 151 18.11 9.56 -4.03
C ILE A 151 16.80 9.98 -3.35
N GLY A 152 16.86 10.87 -2.35
CA GLY A 152 15.69 11.45 -1.69
C GLY A 152 14.84 12.30 -2.61
N SER A 153 13.64 12.66 -2.17
CA SER A 153 12.73 13.44 -3.01
C SER A 153 13.31 14.83 -3.31
N GLY A 154 13.62 15.10 -4.57
CA GLY A 154 14.23 16.36 -5.01
C GLY A 154 15.76 16.33 -5.12
N ASP A 155 16.40 15.21 -4.76
CA ASP A 155 17.84 15.03 -4.87
C ASP A 155 18.32 14.67 -6.29
N PRO A 156 19.63 14.77 -6.58
CA PRO A 156 20.14 14.71 -7.95
C PRO A 156 19.81 13.44 -8.74
N CYS A 157 19.70 12.30 -8.06
CA CYS A 157 19.36 11.02 -8.66
C CYS A 157 17.95 10.55 -8.29
N PHE A 158 17.10 11.49 -7.87
CA PHE A 158 15.69 11.21 -7.69
C PHE A 158 14.99 11.05 -9.04
N VAL A 159 14.40 9.89 -9.22
CA VAL A 159 13.42 9.65 -10.28
C VAL A 159 12.07 9.42 -9.61
N ALA A 160 11.06 10.19 -10.00
CA ALA A 160 9.70 10.00 -9.50
C ALA A 160 9.15 8.68 -10.05
N ARG A 161 8.38 7.96 -9.23
CA ARG A 161 7.66 6.76 -9.67
C ARG A 161 6.56 7.16 -10.65
N ASP A 162 6.39 6.43 -11.75
CA ASP A 162 5.20 6.56 -12.59
C ASP A 162 4.12 5.61 -12.04
N VAL A 163 2.92 6.15 -11.80
CA VAL A 163 1.81 5.41 -11.18
C VAL A 163 0.55 5.64 -12.01
N PRO A 164 -0.39 4.68 -12.04
CA PRO A 164 -1.63 4.87 -12.77
C PRO A 164 -2.38 6.11 -12.27
N SER A 165 -3.13 6.76 -13.16
CA SER A 165 -4.08 7.79 -12.74
C SER A 165 -5.14 7.18 -11.82
N PHE A 166 -5.74 8.01 -10.97
CA PHE A 166 -6.84 7.60 -10.11
C PHE A 166 -7.95 6.87 -10.87
N GLU A 167 -8.36 7.38 -12.04
CA GLU A 167 -9.43 6.79 -12.84
C GLU A 167 -9.04 5.40 -13.37
N ARG A 168 -7.80 5.25 -13.83
CA ARG A 168 -7.29 3.96 -14.33
C ARG A 168 -7.18 2.94 -13.19
N GLY A 169 -6.66 3.35 -12.04
CA GLY A 169 -6.52 2.50 -10.87
C GLY A 169 -7.87 2.07 -10.30
N LEU A 170 -8.78 3.03 -10.09
CA LEU A 170 -10.13 2.76 -9.60
C LEU A 170 -10.92 1.84 -10.54
N ALA A 171 -10.85 2.06 -11.85
CA ALA A 171 -11.52 1.19 -12.82
C ALA A 171 -11.01 -0.26 -12.75
N ALA A 172 -9.69 -0.45 -12.70
CA ALA A 172 -9.08 -1.78 -12.61
C ALA A 172 -9.44 -2.49 -11.29
N LEU A 173 -9.43 -1.76 -10.17
CA LEU A 173 -9.83 -2.31 -8.87
C LEU A 173 -11.32 -2.63 -8.83
N THR A 174 -12.19 -1.76 -9.33
CA THR A 174 -13.65 -1.99 -9.35
C THR A 174 -14.01 -3.23 -10.16
N ALA A 175 -13.30 -3.51 -11.25
CA ALA A 175 -13.50 -4.70 -12.06
C ALA A 175 -13.01 -5.99 -11.39
N SER A 176 -12.08 -5.89 -10.43
CA SER A 176 -11.35 -7.02 -9.86
C SER A 176 -11.57 -7.23 -8.37
N CYS A 177 -12.24 -6.32 -7.68
CA CYS A 177 -12.40 -6.35 -6.22
C CYS A 177 -13.89 -6.30 -5.87
N ARG A 178 -14.23 -6.87 -4.71
CA ARG A 178 -15.58 -6.81 -4.14
C ARG A 178 -15.89 -5.47 -3.47
N LEU A 179 -14.84 -4.77 -3.03
CA LEU A 179 -14.93 -3.46 -2.39
C LEU A 179 -13.64 -2.68 -2.70
N VAL A 180 -13.77 -1.40 -3.01
CA VAL A 180 -12.64 -0.47 -3.15
C VAL A 180 -12.77 0.65 -2.13
N SER A 181 -11.69 0.99 -1.44
CA SER A 181 -11.66 1.99 -0.37
C SER A 181 -10.47 2.94 -0.52
N LEU A 182 -10.66 4.22 -0.19
CA LEU A 182 -9.55 5.15 -0.04
C LEU A 182 -8.77 4.83 1.25
N ALA A 183 -7.46 4.62 1.17
CA ALA A 183 -6.61 4.34 2.32
C ALA A 183 -6.27 5.62 3.10
N HIS A 184 -6.30 5.54 4.42
CA HIS A 184 -5.78 6.51 5.40
C HIS A 184 -5.77 7.99 4.95
N PRO A 185 -6.94 8.60 4.62
CA PRO A 185 -7.01 9.93 3.98
C PRO A 185 -6.34 11.06 4.76
N LEU A 186 -6.26 10.95 6.08
CA LEU A 186 -5.66 11.97 6.94
C LEU A 186 -4.11 11.93 6.94
N ARG A 187 -3.49 10.94 6.28
CA ARG A 187 -2.03 10.83 6.11
C ARG A 187 -1.51 11.75 5.00
N TYR A 188 -2.35 12.09 4.03
CA TYR A 188 -1.97 12.86 2.86
C TYR A 188 -1.68 14.32 3.20
N ARG A 189 -0.97 15.01 2.30
CA ARG A 189 -0.64 16.42 2.48
C ARG A 189 -1.90 17.28 2.40
N ASP A 190 -2.85 16.90 1.55
CA ASP A 190 -4.14 17.56 1.40
C ASP A 190 -5.29 16.55 1.61
N PRO A 191 -5.67 16.26 2.87
CA PRO A 191 -6.76 15.33 3.16
C PRO A 191 -8.10 15.72 2.54
N GLU A 192 -8.38 17.02 2.37
CA GLU A 192 -9.61 17.49 1.74
C GLU A 192 -9.64 17.11 0.26
N GLN A 193 -8.52 17.28 -0.46
CA GLN A 193 -8.39 16.85 -1.84
C GLN A 193 -8.47 15.34 -2.00
N ALA A 194 -7.85 14.58 -1.09
CA ALA A 194 -7.96 13.13 -1.09
C ALA A 194 -9.40 12.67 -0.85
N LEU A 195 -10.10 13.27 0.12
CA LEU A 195 -11.51 12.95 0.40
C LEU A 195 -12.45 13.38 -0.72
N ALA A 196 -12.13 14.39 -1.52
CA ALA A 196 -12.95 14.74 -2.68
C ALA A 196 -13.10 13.59 -3.69
N LEU A 197 -12.16 12.63 -3.69
CA LEU A 197 -12.23 11.43 -4.52
C LEU A 197 -13.40 10.52 -4.14
N THR A 198 -13.90 10.59 -2.89
CA THR A 198 -15.04 9.75 -2.45
C THR A 198 -16.37 10.15 -3.10
N ALA A 199 -16.40 11.25 -3.86
CA ALA A 199 -17.53 11.59 -4.71
C ALA A 199 -17.69 10.63 -5.91
N GLU A 200 -16.66 9.84 -6.22
CA GLU A 200 -16.68 8.87 -7.31
C GLU A 200 -17.55 7.66 -6.94
N PRO A 201 -18.65 7.38 -7.66
CA PRO A 201 -19.66 6.42 -7.21
C PRO A 201 -19.18 4.97 -7.04
N THR A 202 -18.07 4.60 -7.67
CA THR A 202 -17.47 3.26 -7.58
C THR A 202 -16.43 3.15 -6.48
N LEU A 203 -16.09 4.25 -5.81
CA LEU A 203 -15.26 4.24 -4.61
C LEU A 203 -16.19 4.11 -3.40
N GLU A 204 -16.44 2.87 -3.00
CA GLU A 204 -17.51 2.53 -2.04
C GLU A 204 -17.08 2.66 -0.58
N GLY A 205 -15.77 2.69 -0.31
CA GLY A 205 -15.21 2.73 1.03
C GLY A 205 -14.24 3.87 1.29
N VAL A 206 -14.06 4.17 2.58
CA VAL A 206 -12.96 4.99 3.06
C VAL A 206 -12.46 4.44 4.39
N GLU A 207 -11.15 4.41 4.55
CA GLU A 207 -10.54 3.96 5.79
C GLU A 207 -10.75 5.02 6.88
N LEU A 208 -11.25 4.58 8.04
CA LEU A 208 -11.51 5.45 9.20
C LEU A 208 -10.69 5.02 10.42
N GLN A 209 -10.49 3.70 10.62
CA GLN A 209 -9.80 3.15 11.78
C GLN A 209 -8.37 2.72 11.43
N TYR A 210 -7.40 3.62 11.64
CA TYR A 210 -5.98 3.36 11.44
C TYR A 210 -5.11 4.13 12.46
N PRO A 211 -3.87 3.68 12.76
CA PRO A 211 -3.10 4.16 13.92
C PRO A 211 -2.29 5.45 13.68
N TYR A 212 -2.58 6.21 12.61
CA TYR A 212 -1.83 7.42 12.27
C TYR A 212 -2.23 8.64 13.13
N ASN A 213 -1.70 8.68 14.35
CA ASN A 213 -1.68 9.91 15.15
C ASN A 213 -0.42 10.72 14.79
N ARG A 214 -0.32 11.22 13.54
CA ARG A 214 0.84 12.06 13.17
C ARG A 214 0.80 13.46 13.80
N ASN A 215 -0.31 13.84 14.42
CA ASN A 215 -0.47 14.87 15.44
C ASN A 215 -1.80 14.56 16.14
N ASP A 216 -1.95 14.84 17.43
CA ASP A 216 -3.21 14.66 18.19
C ASP A 216 -4.39 15.53 17.67
N ASP A 217 -4.27 16.15 16.49
CA ASP A 217 -5.13 17.19 15.93
C ASP A 217 -5.85 16.80 14.61
N LEU A 218 -5.66 15.58 14.08
CA LEU A 218 -6.36 15.17 12.86
C LEU A 218 -7.82 14.79 13.16
N ASP A 219 -8.72 15.71 12.84
CA ASP A 219 -10.15 15.59 13.08
C ASP A 219 -10.79 14.53 12.16
N ARG A 220 -11.05 13.34 12.71
CA ARG A 220 -11.73 12.24 12.01
C ARG A 220 -13.14 12.61 11.53
N SER A 221 -13.75 13.68 12.05
CA SER A 221 -15.09 14.11 11.62
C SER A 221 -15.14 14.48 10.14
N VAL A 222 -14.00 14.83 9.52
CA VAL A 222 -13.96 15.10 8.07
C VAL A 222 -14.19 13.82 7.25
N VAL A 223 -13.69 12.69 7.73
CA VAL A 223 -13.90 11.37 7.11
C VAL A 223 -15.32 10.89 7.38
N GLU A 224 -15.81 11.06 8.61
CA GLU A 224 -17.21 10.74 8.97
C GLU A 224 -18.21 11.51 8.11
N ARG A 225 -17.96 12.80 7.84
CA ARG A 225 -18.79 13.59 6.92
C ARG A 225 -18.77 13.02 5.50
N ALA A 226 -17.60 12.64 4.98
CA ALA A 226 -17.51 12.02 3.65
C ALA A 226 -18.27 10.68 3.59
N ILE A 227 -18.19 9.88 4.65
CA ILE A 227 -18.97 8.64 4.81
C ILE A 227 -20.47 8.93 4.73
N GLU A 228 -20.97 9.92 5.46
CA GLU A 228 -22.39 10.29 5.45
C GLU A 228 -22.84 10.90 4.11
N GLU A 229 -22.01 11.78 3.52
CA GLU A 229 -22.33 12.51 2.28
C GLU A 229 -22.39 11.58 1.07
N HIS A 230 -21.45 10.64 0.97
CA HIS A 230 -21.33 9.72 -0.17
C HIS A 230 -21.83 8.30 0.13
N ASN A 231 -22.37 8.08 1.33
CA ASN A 231 -22.95 6.81 1.77
C ASN A 231 -21.96 5.63 1.69
N LEU A 232 -20.72 5.89 2.12
CA LEU A 232 -19.59 4.97 2.04
C LEU A 232 -19.63 3.94 3.18
N VAL A 233 -18.93 2.81 2.99
CA VAL A 233 -18.60 1.91 4.09
C VAL A 233 -17.29 2.35 4.77
N ALA A 234 -17.28 2.33 6.10
CA ALA A 234 -16.08 2.57 6.87
C ALA A 234 -15.21 1.31 6.90
N THR A 235 -13.97 1.43 6.44
CA THR A 235 -12.96 0.37 6.55
C THR A 235 -11.91 0.72 7.62
N GLY A 236 -11.00 -0.21 7.91
CA GLY A 236 -9.95 0.03 8.89
C GLY A 236 -8.97 -1.12 8.99
N GLY A 237 -7.70 -0.77 9.10
CA GLY A 237 -6.63 -1.69 9.43
C GLY A 237 -5.45 -0.98 10.07
N SER A 238 -4.48 -1.77 10.50
CA SER A 238 -3.30 -1.29 11.20
C SER A 238 -2.26 -0.64 10.29
N ASP A 239 -2.34 -0.88 8.98
CA ASP A 239 -1.25 -0.62 8.03
C ASP A 239 0.06 -1.29 8.50
N ALA A 240 -0.07 -2.53 8.99
CA ALA A 240 1.03 -3.24 9.61
C ALA A 240 2.07 -3.68 8.58
N HIS A 241 3.33 -3.32 8.85
CA HIS A 241 4.51 -3.79 8.11
C HIS A 241 5.37 -4.76 8.96
N GLY A 242 4.96 -4.99 10.21
CA GLY A 242 5.64 -5.86 11.17
C GLY A 242 4.90 -7.18 11.40
N GLU A 243 5.37 -7.95 12.39
CA GLU A 243 4.71 -9.20 12.80
C GLU A 243 3.52 -9.00 13.77
N GLU A 244 3.28 -7.77 14.22
CA GLU A 244 2.18 -7.41 15.11
C GLU A 244 1.00 -6.87 14.30
N LEU A 245 -0.14 -7.56 14.40
CA LEU A 245 -1.39 -7.19 13.74
C LEU A 245 -2.43 -6.68 14.77
N GLY A 246 -3.52 -6.09 14.29
CA GLY A 246 -4.65 -5.68 15.12
C GLY A 246 -4.43 -4.41 15.93
N GLY A 247 -3.43 -3.59 15.57
CA GLY A 247 -3.22 -2.27 16.15
C GLY A 247 -4.38 -1.29 15.89
N ALA A 248 -5.07 -1.49 14.78
CA ALA A 248 -6.35 -0.87 14.43
C ALA A 248 -7.17 -1.85 13.57
N GLY A 249 -8.45 -1.56 13.36
CA GLY A 249 -9.32 -2.43 12.60
C GLY A 249 -10.79 -2.28 12.99
N LEU A 250 -11.60 -3.25 12.57
CA LEU A 250 -13.05 -3.23 12.71
C LEU A 250 -13.54 -4.19 13.79
N SER A 251 -14.65 -3.87 14.44
CA SER A 251 -15.43 -4.83 15.21
C SER A 251 -16.11 -5.86 14.29
N ARG A 252 -16.57 -6.97 14.85
CA ARG A 252 -17.30 -8.01 14.10
C ARG A 252 -18.50 -7.43 13.34
N ARG A 253 -19.27 -6.56 14.01
CA ARG A 253 -20.46 -5.94 13.43
C ARG A 253 -20.13 -5.03 12.25
N GLU A 254 -19.06 -4.25 12.34
CA GLU A 254 -18.61 -3.38 11.25
C GLU A 254 -18.09 -4.21 10.06
N TYR A 255 -17.31 -5.25 10.32
CA TYR A 255 -16.83 -6.15 9.28
C TYR A 255 -17.96 -6.87 8.53
N GLU A 256 -18.98 -7.37 9.25
CA GLU A 256 -20.13 -8.06 8.64
C GLU A 256 -20.91 -7.16 7.65
N GLN A 257 -20.80 -5.84 7.77
CA GLN A 257 -21.43 -4.89 6.84
C GLN A 257 -20.71 -4.78 5.50
N LEU A 258 -19.43 -5.20 5.42
CA LEU A 258 -18.63 -5.13 4.20
C LEU A 258 -18.93 -6.27 3.21
N ALA A 259 -19.67 -7.29 3.64
CA ALA A 259 -20.00 -8.48 2.82
C ALA A 259 -18.78 -9.21 2.21
N LEU A 260 -17.60 -9.11 2.85
CA LEU A 260 -16.35 -9.78 2.45
C LEU A 260 -16.29 -11.24 2.95
N THR A 261 -17.31 -12.05 2.68
CA THR A 261 -17.39 -13.45 3.16
C THR A 261 -16.87 -14.46 2.13
N THR A 262 -16.53 -15.68 2.56
CA THR A 262 -16.16 -16.79 1.66
C THR A 262 -17.24 -17.09 0.62
#